data_AF-A0A0K6HPS1-F1
#
_entry.id   AF-A0A0K6HPS1-F1
#
_cell.length_a   1.000
_cell.length_b   1.000
_cell.length_c   1.000
_cell.angle_alpha   90.00
_cell.angle_beta   90.00
_cell.angle_gamma   90.00
#
_symmetry.space_group_name_H-M   'P 1'
#
loop_
_entity.id
_entity.type
_entity.pdbx_description
1 polymer ?
#
loop_
_entity_poly.entity_id
_entity_poly.type
_entity_poly.pdbx_seq_one_letter_code
_entity_poly.pdbx_strand_id
1 'polypeptide(L)'
;MDFPIFHLDMMGNRLLIAVIAILHVIINHGLAVGMMPLVAAMEWYGARKKDERWDKLAHRILFFAFLITTTVGALTGVGIWLSVSLVNPYSIASLIRVFFWGWFIEWLVFITEVVLILAYFLTWKKWTGARKAAHIRLGFALAIFSWITMAIIVSILGFMMDPGNWLSGNSLWNGFTNPVYLPQLAFRTALAMAFAAVIALVLILFFTSRHDPFRYQAVRAVSLFGVMAAPFVVIGGYWYYTAVPAAMLDNLATSLLTLQFEDWQSTLLWGMALVAGSVLLVAQLGVLRPHYIPRLLLMVPLLGIVWLTGHFERVREFIRKPYVIGQYMYANGLRVEDYPLYKEKGLLAFATYSHPLTEEERSAIPAGTEVADIQAGKDVFMIACSRCHTGNGVNGIRAHMERMFPGQEWTPDLTGGYMAFMHEARPYMPPFPGTDTELAQLAGYIALMQHSPITIEGAQHSGVVTVNRDAMQAVAAAPEDKPQ
;
A
#
# COMPACT_ATOMS: atom_id res chain seq x y z
N MET A 1 5.14 -17.11 -16.36
CA MET A 1 5.81 -15.79 -16.50
C MET A 1 5.43 -15.23 -17.85
N ASP A 2 4.17 -14.82 -17.95
CA ASP A 2 3.40 -14.65 -19.18
C ASP A 2 2.97 -13.21 -19.43
N PHE A 3 3.52 -12.25 -18.67
CA PHE A 3 3.33 -10.82 -18.89
C PHE A 3 4.66 -10.13 -19.11
N PRO A 4 4.78 -9.24 -20.12
CA PRO A 4 5.91 -8.34 -20.24
C PRO A 4 6.10 -7.54 -18.95
N ILE A 5 7.34 -7.43 -18.47
CA ILE A 5 7.63 -6.80 -17.19
C ILE A 5 7.73 -5.28 -17.37
N PHE A 6 6.71 -4.57 -16.90
CA PHE A 6 6.76 -3.13 -16.68
C PHE A 6 7.78 -2.82 -15.58
N HIS A 7 8.71 -1.91 -15.86
CA HIS A 7 9.76 -1.52 -14.91
C HIS A 7 10.15 -0.05 -15.00
N LEU A 8 10.12 0.65 -13.86
CA LEU A 8 10.52 2.06 -13.72
C LEU A 8 11.84 2.14 -12.96
N ASP A 9 12.96 2.28 -13.65
CA ASP A 9 14.27 2.20 -13.02
C ASP A 9 14.57 3.35 -12.05
N MET A 10 14.08 4.56 -12.32
CA MET A 10 14.35 5.70 -11.43
C MET A 10 13.59 5.62 -10.11
N MET A 11 12.26 5.39 -10.17
CA MET A 11 11.40 5.45 -8.99
C MET A 11 11.20 4.09 -8.31
N GLY A 12 11.34 3.00 -9.07
CA GLY A 12 10.94 1.66 -8.64
C GLY A 12 9.43 1.43 -8.74
N ASN A 13 9.06 0.21 -9.15
CA ASN A 13 7.66 -0.15 -9.43
C ASN A 13 6.74 -0.01 -8.21
N ARG A 14 7.26 -0.31 -7.02
CA ARG A 14 6.50 -0.26 -5.76
C ARG A 14 6.28 1.15 -5.24
N LEU A 15 7.20 2.08 -5.53
CA LEU A 15 7.04 3.47 -5.08
C LEU A 15 5.83 4.12 -5.76
N LEU A 16 5.58 3.80 -7.03
CA LEU A 16 4.39 4.26 -7.76
C LEU A 16 3.11 3.83 -7.04
N ILE A 17 2.97 2.54 -6.73
CA ILE A 17 1.80 2.02 -5.99
C ILE A 17 1.71 2.70 -4.62
N ALA A 18 2.83 2.80 -3.88
CA ALA A 18 2.84 3.36 -2.54
C ALA A 18 2.35 4.82 -2.51
N VAL A 19 2.81 5.67 -3.44
CA VAL A 19 2.38 7.07 -3.52
C VAL A 19 0.88 7.18 -3.79
N ILE A 20 0.37 6.44 -4.78
CA ILE A 20 -1.06 6.48 -5.13
C ILE A 20 -1.91 5.94 -3.95
N ALA A 21 -1.51 4.82 -3.35
CA ALA A 21 -2.24 4.19 -2.26
C ALA A 21 -2.25 5.05 -0.99
N ILE A 22 -1.13 5.65 -0.60
CA ILE A 22 -1.05 6.54 0.57
C ILE A 22 -1.92 7.77 0.36
N LEU A 23 -1.83 8.41 -0.82
CA LEU A 23 -2.67 9.56 -1.15
C LEU A 23 -4.16 9.21 -1.08
N HIS A 24 -4.55 8.08 -1.66
CA HIS A 24 -5.92 7.59 -1.64
C HIS A 24 -6.41 7.34 -0.22
N VAL A 25 -5.62 6.66 0.62
CA VAL A 25 -5.95 6.35 2.01
C VAL A 25 -6.14 7.62 2.84
N ILE A 26 -5.25 8.60 2.72
CA ILE A 26 -5.35 9.89 3.41
C ILE A 26 -6.68 10.59 3.09
N ILE A 27 -7.06 10.61 1.82
CA ILE A 27 -8.32 11.21 1.37
C ILE A 27 -9.52 10.40 1.86
N ASN A 28 -9.53 9.09 1.64
CA ASN A 28 -10.70 8.27 1.91
C ASN A 28 -10.94 8.06 3.41
N HIS A 29 -9.91 7.83 4.23
CA HIS A 29 -10.11 7.68 5.67
C HIS A 29 -10.61 8.99 6.29
N GLY A 30 -10.00 10.11 5.93
CA GLY A 30 -10.35 11.42 6.48
C GLY A 30 -11.67 11.98 5.96
N LEU A 31 -11.93 11.91 4.66
CA LEU A 31 -13.02 12.63 3.99
C LEU A 31 -14.19 11.74 3.53
N ALA A 32 -13.99 10.45 3.26
CA ALA A 32 -15.07 9.56 2.85
C ALA A 32 -15.61 8.75 4.04
N VAL A 33 -14.75 8.03 4.74
CA VAL A 33 -15.17 7.13 5.83
C VAL A 33 -15.46 7.90 7.11
N GLY A 34 -14.53 8.73 7.58
CA GLY A 34 -14.68 9.42 8.86
C GLY A 34 -15.56 10.67 8.81
N MET A 35 -15.54 11.42 7.70
CA MET A 35 -16.26 12.71 7.62
C MET A 35 -17.76 12.54 7.45
N MET A 36 -18.22 11.52 6.72
CA MET A 36 -19.65 11.30 6.47
C MET A 36 -20.47 11.10 7.75
N PRO A 37 -20.08 10.23 8.71
CA PRO A 37 -20.80 10.13 9.97
C PRO A 37 -20.69 11.42 10.81
N LEU A 38 -19.56 12.13 10.74
CA LEU A 38 -19.40 13.42 11.42
C LEU A 38 -20.35 14.49 10.87
N VAL A 39 -20.44 14.65 9.55
CA VAL A 39 -21.33 15.60 8.87
C VAL A 39 -22.80 15.25 9.14
N ALA A 40 -23.17 13.98 9.04
CA ALA A 40 -24.52 13.52 9.36
C ALA A 40 -24.88 13.79 10.83
N ALA A 41 -23.93 13.60 11.76
CA ALA A 41 -24.10 13.92 13.17
C ALA A 41 -24.21 15.43 13.42
N MET A 42 -23.44 16.26 12.71
CA MET A 42 -23.55 17.73 12.78
C MET A 42 -24.90 18.22 12.29
N GLU A 43 -25.39 17.67 11.18
CA GLU A 43 -26.72 17.97 10.63
C GLU A 43 -27.83 17.57 11.60
N TRP A 44 -27.76 16.35 12.13
CA TRP A 44 -28.69 15.85 13.15
C TRP A 44 -28.70 16.73 14.39
N TYR A 45 -27.52 17.11 14.88
CA TYR A 45 -27.38 17.96 16.05
C TYR A 45 -27.97 19.35 15.82
N GLY A 46 -27.71 19.95 14.65
CA GLY A 46 -28.30 21.23 14.23
C GLY A 46 -29.82 21.19 14.16
N ALA A 47 -30.39 20.14 13.55
CA ALA A 47 -31.83 19.95 13.47
C ALA A 47 -32.46 19.77 14.87
N ARG A 48 -31.83 18.98 15.75
CA ARG A 48 -32.31 18.75 17.11
C ARG A 48 -32.26 20.01 17.98
N LYS A 49 -31.21 20.82 17.84
CA LYS A 49 -31.03 22.08 18.59
C LYS A 49 -31.73 23.27 17.93
N LYS A 50 -32.34 23.08 16.76
CA LYS A 50 -32.95 24.15 15.93
C LYS A 50 -31.98 25.30 15.69
N ASP A 51 -30.70 24.97 15.46
CA ASP A 51 -29.64 25.95 15.22
C ASP A 51 -29.08 25.77 13.80
N GLU A 52 -29.49 26.66 12.90
CA GLU A 52 -29.11 26.63 11.49
C GLU A 52 -27.61 26.80 11.25
N ARG A 53 -26.85 27.30 12.22
CA ARG A 53 -25.40 27.50 12.05
C ARG A 53 -24.67 26.17 11.90
N TRP A 54 -25.13 25.13 12.60
CA TRP A 54 -24.63 23.76 12.43
C TRP A 54 -24.90 23.22 11.04
N ASP A 55 -26.11 23.45 10.52
CA ASP A 55 -26.49 23.02 9.18
C ASP A 55 -25.62 23.69 8.10
N LYS A 56 -25.44 25.01 8.20
CA LYS A 56 -24.59 25.79 7.29
C LYS A 56 -23.13 25.35 7.34
N LEU A 57 -22.61 25.05 8.53
CA LEU A 57 -21.25 24.55 8.71
C LEU A 57 -21.09 23.13 8.13
N ALA A 58 -22.01 22.23 8.44
CA ALA A 58 -22.02 20.85 7.94
C ALA A 58 -22.07 20.83 6.40
N HIS A 59 -22.89 21.68 5.78
CA HIS A 59 -22.94 21.81 4.32
C HIS A 59 -21.62 22.28 3.70
N ARG A 60 -20.91 23.24 4.33
CA ARG A 60 -19.60 23.72 3.84
C ARG A 60 -18.52 22.65 3.96
N ILE A 61 -18.52 21.91 5.06
CA ILE A 61 -17.60 20.78 5.27
C ILE A 61 -17.93 19.65 4.28
N LEU A 62 -19.22 19.34 4.07
CA LEU A 62 -19.66 18.38 3.07
C LEU A 62 -19.21 18.81 1.67
N PHE A 63 -19.37 20.07 1.28
CA PHE A 63 -18.92 20.55 -0.03
C PHE A 63 -17.43 20.31 -0.24
N PHE A 64 -16.60 20.60 0.77
CA PHE A 64 -15.18 20.33 0.73
C PHE A 64 -14.89 18.83 0.59
N ALA A 65 -15.52 18.00 1.42
CA ALA A 65 -15.35 16.54 1.36
C ALA A 65 -15.78 15.99 0.01
N PHE A 66 -16.99 16.33 -0.44
CA PHE A 66 -17.56 15.97 -1.73
C PHE A 66 -16.64 16.33 -2.89
N LEU A 67 -16.13 17.56 -2.95
CA LEU A 67 -15.26 17.99 -4.04
C LEU A 67 -13.98 17.14 -4.10
N ILE A 68 -13.30 16.94 -2.97
CA ILE A 68 -12.03 16.22 -2.94
C ILE A 68 -12.22 14.71 -3.14
N THR A 69 -13.25 14.10 -2.54
CA THR A 69 -13.49 12.66 -2.68
C THR A 69 -13.94 12.29 -4.09
N THR A 70 -14.81 13.09 -4.73
CA THR A 70 -15.29 12.82 -6.09
C THR A 70 -14.28 13.16 -7.19
N THR A 71 -13.25 13.96 -6.88
CA THR A 71 -12.17 14.26 -7.82
C THR A 71 -10.93 13.39 -7.51
N VAL A 72 -10.13 13.80 -6.53
CA VAL A 72 -8.85 13.15 -6.20
C VAL A 72 -9.07 11.76 -5.60
N GLY A 73 -10.07 11.58 -4.73
CA GLY A 73 -10.39 10.28 -4.14
C GLY A 73 -10.76 9.23 -5.20
N ALA A 74 -11.72 9.55 -6.06
CA ALA A 74 -12.14 8.67 -7.16
C ALA A 74 -10.99 8.40 -8.17
N LEU A 75 -10.26 9.44 -8.59
CA LEU A 75 -9.13 9.30 -9.52
C LEU A 75 -8.03 8.39 -8.96
N THR A 76 -7.67 8.58 -7.70
CA THR A 76 -6.63 7.75 -7.05
C THR A 76 -7.11 6.32 -6.83
N GLY A 77 -8.40 6.08 -6.59
CA GLY A 77 -8.95 4.71 -6.49
C GLY A 77 -8.84 3.94 -7.80
N VAL A 78 -9.21 4.57 -8.92
CA VAL A 78 -8.98 4.01 -10.27
C VAL A 78 -7.49 3.84 -10.56
N GLY A 79 -6.68 4.82 -10.13
CA GLY A 79 -5.21 4.78 -10.26
C GLY A 79 -4.57 3.60 -9.53
N ILE A 80 -5.10 3.18 -8.37
CA ILE A 80 -4.65 1.96 -7.68
C ILE A 80 -4.87 0.77 -8.59
N TRP A 81 -6.08 0.55 -9.11
CA TRP A 81 -6.40 -0.60 -9.97
C TRP A 81 -5.49 -0.71 -11.19
N LEU A 82 -5.26 0.40 -11.89
CA LEU A 82 -4.36 0.42 -13.05
C LEU A 82 -2.91 0.14 -12.65
N SER A 83 -2.41 0.82 -11.61
CA SER A 83 -1.01 0.69 -11.19
C SER A 83 -0.69 -0.70 -10.65
N VAL A 84 -1.56 -1.30 -9.82
CA VAL A 84 -1.31 -2.64 -9.26
C VAL A 84 -1.43 -3.74 -10.31
N SER A 85 -2.36 -3.61 -11.27
CA SER A 85 -2.50 -4.57 -12.36
C SER A 85 -1.31 -4.52 -13.32
N LEU A 86 -0.73 -3.33 -13.53
CA LEU A 86 0.45 -3.14 -14.35
C LEU A 86 1.74 -3.64 -13.66
N VAL A 87 1.92 -3.28 -12.39
CA VAL A 87 3.15 -3.54 -11.64
C VAL A 87 3.21 -4.94 -11.03
N ASN A 88 2.07 -5.55 -10.67
CA ASN A 88 2.02 -6.89 -10.10
C ASN A 88 0.81 -7.70 -10.59
N PRO A 89 0.74 -8.02 -11.89
CA PRO A 89 -0.40 -8.73 -12.48
C PRO A 89 -0.65 -10.10 -11.86
N TYR A 90 0.40 -10.84 -11.45
CA TYR A 90 0.24 -12.18 -10.86
C TYR A 90 -0.41 -12.14 -9.48
N SER A 91 0.00 -11.21 -8.62
CA SER A 91 -0.61 -11.03 -7.31
C SER A 91 -2.07 -10.63 -7.46
N ILE A 92 -2.38 -9.68 -8.34
CA ILE A 92 -3.75 -9.23 -8.57
C ILE A 92 -4.61 -10.35 -9.17
N ALA A 93 -4.11 -11.08 -10.16
CA ALA A 93 -4.82 -12.23 -10.72
C ALA A 93 -5.12 -13.30 -9.67
N SER A 94 -4.17 -13.57 -8.76
CA SER A 94 -4.37 -14.52 -7.66
C SER A 94 -5.45 -14.05 -6.69
N LEU A 95 -5.41 -12.78 -6.29
CA LEU A 95 -6.44 -12.19 -5.44
C LEU A 95 -7.82 -12.20 -6.12
N ILE A 96 -7.90 -11.99 -7.45
CA ILE A 96 -9.19 -11.98 -8.18
C ILE A 96 -9.82 -13.36 -8.14
N ARG A 97 -9.03 -14.43 -8.25
CA ARG A 97 -9.54 -15.81 -8.15
C ARG A 97 -10.21 -16.11 -6.81
N VAL A 98 -9.83 -15.40 -5.75
CA VAL A 98 -10.41 -15.55 -4.40
C VAL A 98 -11.53 -14.56 -4.15
N PHE A 99 -11.29 -13.28 -4.45
CA PHE A 99 -12.11 -12.14 -4.04
C PHE A 99 -12.90 -11.49 -5.18
N PHE A 100 -13.09 -12.17 -6.33
CA PHE A 100 -13.89 -11.63 -7.44
C PHE A 100 -15.22 -11.05 -6.96
N TRP A 101 -15.99 -11.82 -6.19
CA TRP A 101 -17.26 -11.37 -5.63
C TRP A 101 -17.10 -10.27 -4.57
N GLY A 102 -16.02 -10.30 -3.78
CA GLY A 102 -15.70 -9.23 -2.82
C GLY A 102 -15.51 -7.88 -3.54
N TRP A 103 -14.64 -7.84 -4.55
CA TRP A 103 -14.42 -6.63 -5.35
C TRP A 103 -15.62 -6.22 -6.18
N PHE A 104 -16.38 -7.17 -6.74
CA PHE A 104 -17.59 -6.84 -7.46
C PHE A 104 -18.63 -6.18 -6.55
N ILE A 105 -18.82 -6.68 -5.33
CA ILE A 105 -19.69 -6.06 -4.34
C ILE A 105 -19.15 -4.69 -3.93
N GLU A 106 -17.85 -4.57 -3.67
CA GLU A 106 -17.23 -3.29 -3.34
C GLU A 106 -17.46 -2.24 -4.43
N TRP A 107 -17.37 -2.60 -5.71
CA TRP A 107 -17.66 -1.71 -6.82
C TRP A 107 -19.13 -1.25 -6.85
N LEU A 108 -20.08 -2.15 -6.57
CA LEU A 108 -21.51 -1.79 -6.46
C LEU A 108 -21.78 -0.87 -5.25
N VAL A 109 -21.11 -1.11 -4.13
CA VAL A 109 -21.19 -0.26 -2.94
C VAL A 109 -20.62 1.12 -3.28
N PHE A 110 -19.46 1.20 -3.94
CA PHE A 110 -18.85 2.46 -4.38
C PHE A 110 -19.75 3.26 -5.32
N ILE A 111 -20.39 2.64 -6.30
CA ILE A 111 -21.38 3.34 -7.15
C ILE A 111 -22.53 3.88 -6.30
N THR A 112 -23.00 3.07 -5.35
CA THR A 112 -24.06 3.49 -4.42
C THR A 112 -23.61 4.67 -3.58
N GLU A 113 -22.37 4.69 -3.07
CA GLU A 113 -21.80 5.84 -2.36
C GLU A 113 -21.79 7.10 -3.22
N VAL A 114 -21.37 7.01 -4.50
CA VAL A 114 -21.38 8.15 -5.42
C VAL A 114 -22.79 8.69 -5.61
N VAL A 115 -23.78 7.81 -5.79
CA VAL A 115 -25.19 8.22 -5.88
C VAL A 115 -25.67 8.86 -4.58
N LEU A 116 -25.34 8.27 -3.42
CA LEU A 116 -25.74 8.75 -2.10
C LEU A 116 -25.12 10.12 -1.78
N ILE A 117 -23.83 10.34 -2.06
CA ILE A 117 -23.17 11.63 -1.81
C ILE A 117 -23.68 12.71 -2.75
N LEU A 118 -23.96 12.39 -4.02
CA LEU A 118 -24.61 13.32 -4.95
C LEU A 118 -26.01 13.68 -4.48
N ALA A 119 -26.81 12.69 -4.09
CA ALA A 119 -28.14 12.93 -3.54
C ALA A 119 -28.08 13.78 -2.27
N TYR A 120 -27.18 13.46 -1.33
CA TYR A 120 -27.00 14.17 -0.07
C TYR A 120 -26.55 15.61 -0.29
N PHE A 121 -25.61 15.84 -1.21
CA PHE A 121 -25.16 17.19 -1.52
C PHE A 121 -26.23 18.01 -2.28
N LEU A 122 -26.79 17.47 -3.36
CA LEU A 122 -27.71 18.21 -4.24
C LEU A 122 -29.09 18.45 -3.63
N THR A 123 -29.51 17.62 -2.67
CA THR A 123 -30.79 17.79 -1.97
C THR A 123 -30.68 18.63 -0.70
N TRP A 124 -29.48 19.01 -0.25
CA TRP A 124 -29.26 19.76 1.00
C TRP A 124 -30.17 20.98 1.16
N LYS A 125 -30.27 21.81 0.11
CA LYS A 125 -31.10 23.03 0.11
C LYS A 125 -32.60 22.75 -0.12
N LYS A 126 -32.96 21.58 -0.64
CA LYS A 126 -34.33 21.21 -1.03
C LYS A 126 -35.05 20.42 0.06
N TRP A 127 -34.35 19.57 0.80
CA TRP A 127 -34.93 18.68 1.81
C TRP A 127 -34.90 19.32 3.19
N THR A 128 -35.69 20.37 3.36
CA THR A 128 -35.87 21.12 4.61
C THR A 128 -37.21 20.78 5.28
N GLY A 129 -37.47 21.33 6.48
CA GLY A 129 -38.72 21.11 7.22
C GLY A 129 -38.98 19.63 7.49
N ALA A 130 -40.16 19.13 7.10
CA ALA A 130 -40.58 17.74 7.31
C ALA A 130 -39.64 16.70 6.65
N ARG A 131 -38.92 17.07 5.58
CA ARG A 131 -37.99 16.18 4.87
C ARG A 131 -36.59 16.13 5.47
N LYS A 132 -36.27 16.98 6.45
CA LYS A 132 -34.93 17.06 7.05
C LYS A 132 -34.49 15.76 7.73
N ALA A 133 -35.43 15.05 8.38
CA ALA A 133 -35.15 13.74 8.96
C ALA A 133 -34.79 12.67 7.90
N ALA A 134 -35.37 12.75 6.70
CA ALA A 134 -34.97 11.87 5.59
C ALA A 134 -33.57 12.21 5.06
N HIS A 135 -33.23 13.50 5.02
CA HIS A 135 -31.90 13.97 4.60
C HIS A 135 -30.80 13.51 5.56
N ILE A 136 -31.03 13.60 6.88
CA ILE A 136 -30.10 13.07 7.90
C ILE A 136 -29.92 11.56 7.75
N ARG A 137 -31.01 10.81 7.53
CA ARG A 137 -30.93 9.35 7.29
C ARG A 137 -30.12 9.02 6.03
N LEU A 138 -30.23 9.84 4.99
CA LEU A 138 -29.42 9.72 3.77
C LEU A 138 -27.92 9.91 4.08
N GLY A 139 -27.55 10.89 4.91
CA GLY A 139 -26.18 11.08 5.37
C GLY A 139 -25.61 9.90 6.17
N PHE A 140 -26.40 9.32 7.09
CA PHE A 140 -25.98 8.12 7.81
C PHE A 140 -25.93 6.88 6.92
N ALA A 141 -26.83 6.75 5.94
CA ALA A 141 -26.75 5.67 4.94
C ALA A 141 -25.45 5.78 4.15
N LEU A 142 -25.08 6.98 3.69
CA LEU A 142 -23.79 7.22 3.04
C LEU A 142 -22.62 6.79 3.93
N ALA A 143 -22.62 7.20 5.20
CA ALA A 143 -21.57 6.80 6.15
C ALA A 143 -21.43 5.27 6.29
N ILE A 144 -22.55 4.54 6.31
CA ILE A 144 -22.55 3.07 6.39
C ILE A 144 -21.97 2.46 5.12
N PHE A 145 -22.38 2.93 3.94
CA PHE A 145 -21.85 2.42 2.67
C PHE A 145 -20.35 2.70 2.53
N SER A 146 -19.88 3.88 2.93
CA SER A 146 -18.44 4.17 2.99
C SER A 146 -17.66 3.27 3.93
N TRP A 147 -18.26 2.91 5.07
CA TRP A 147 -17.65 1.94 5.96
C TRP A 147 -17.65 0.52 5.37
N ILE A 148 -18.71 0.11 4.65
CA ILE A 148 -18.78 -1.21 3.98
C ILE A 148 -17.67 -1.33 2.92
N THR A 149 -17.45 -0.31 2.10
CA THR A 149 -16.35 -0.27 1.12
C THR A 149 -15.01 -0.54 1.80
N MET A 150 -14.71 0.19 2.88
CA MET A 150 -13.51 -0.03 3.67
C MET A 150 -13.47 -1.44 4.28
N ALA A 151 -14.58 -1.94 4.83
CA ALA A 151 -14.66 -3.26 5.43
C ALA A 151 -14.36 -4.39 4.44
N ILE A 152 -14.71 -4.24 3.16
CA ILE A 152 -14.37 -5.23 2.12
C ILE A 152 -12.88 -5.15 1.77
N ILE A 153 -12.37 -3.95 1.47
CA ILE A 153 -10.95 -3.78 1.07
C ILE A 153 -10.00 -4.19 2.19
N VAL A 154 -10.32 -3.87 3.44
CA VAL A 154 -9.48 -4.23 4.60
C VAL A 154 -9.39 -5.75 4.77
N SER A 155 -10.44 -6.51 4.44
CA SER A 155 -10.37 -7.97 4.43
C SER A 155 -9.32 -8.49 3.44
N ILE A 156 -9.29 -7.93 2.22
CA ILE A 156 -8.31 -8.28 1.18
C ILE A 156 -6.89 -7.91 1.61
N LEU A 157 -6.71 -6.74 2.25
CA LEU A 157 -5.40 -6.33 2.77
C LEU A 157 -4.92 -7.24 3.92
N GLY A 158 -5.81 -7.65 4.81
CA GLY A 158 -5.52 -8.61 5.87
C GLY A 158 -5.11 -9.97 5.30
N PHE A 159 -5.83 -10.44 4.27
CA PHE A 159 -5.51 -11.68 3.55
C PHE A 159 -4.11 -11.65 2.93
N MET A 160 -3.69 -10.52 2.36
CA MET A 160 -2.34 -10.40 1.82
C MET A 160 -1.25 -10.54 2.89
N MET A 161 -1.55 -10.20 4.15
CA MET A 161 -0.63 -10.42 5.26
C MET A 161 -0.66 -11.87 5.70
N ASP A 162 -1.82 -12.35 6.15
CA ASP A 162 -1.99 -13.71 6.64
C ASP A 162 -3.30 -14.30 6.10
N PRO A 163 -3.24 -15.16 5.06
CA PRO A 163 -4.42 -15.85 4.54
C PRO A 163 -5.09 -16.80 5.54
N GLY A 164 -4.40 -17.18 6.64
CA GLY A 164 -4.89 -18.12 7.64
C GLY A 164 -5.41 -19.43 7.04
N ASN A 165 -6.61 -19.82 7.46
CA ASN A 165 -7.25 -21.09 7.07
C ASN A 165 -7.50 -21.23 5.55
N TRP A 166 -7.38 -20.15 4.77
CA TRP A 166 -7.52 -20.23 3.34
C TRP A 166 -6.47 -21.16 2.70
N LEU A 167 -5.25 -21.23 3.25
CA LEU A 167 -4.17 -22.09 2.74
C LEU A 167 -4.53 -23.58 2.75
N SER A 168 -5.37 -24.01 3.69
CA SER A 168 -5.88 -25.39 3.78
C SER A 168 -7.26 -25.57 3.15
N GLY A 169 -8.05 -24.49 3.06
CA GLY A 169 -9.44 -24.53 2.63
C GLY A 169 -9.76 -23.36 1.71
N ASN A 170 -9.55 -23.54 0.42
CA ASN A 170 -9.73 -22.50 -0.60
C ASN A 170 -11.21 -22.12 -0.76
N SER A 171 -11.68 -21.13 0.00
CA SER A 171 -13.01 -20.55 -0.12
C SER A 171 -13.00 -19.04 0.10
N LEU A 172 -13.95 -18.32 -0.50
CA LEU A 172 -14.11 -16.89 -0.29
C LEU A 172 -14.23 -16.55 1.20
N TRP A 173 -15.00 -17.34 1.96
CA TRP A 173 -15.23 -17.09 3.38
C TRP A 173 -13.95 -17.20 4.20
N ASN A 174 -13.14 -18.23 3.96
CA ASN A 174 -11.86 -18.40 4.65
C ASN A 174 -10.87 -17.28 4.30
N GLY A 175 -10.85 -16.82 3.04
CA GLY A 175 -10.04 -15.66 2.67
C GLY A 175 -10.54 -14.38 3.33
N PHE A 176 -11.86 -14.19 3.39
CA PHE A 176 -12.47 -12.98 3.92
C PHE A 176 -12.33 -12.84 5.45
N THR A 177 -12.41 -13.96 6.17
CA THR A 177 -12.35 -14.02 7.64
C THR A 177 -10.93 -14.34 8.15
N ASN A 178 -9.92 -13.82 7.47
CA ASN A 178 -8.53 -13.98 7.87
C ASN A 178 -8.24 -13.40 9.27
N PRO A 179 -7.21 -13.89 9.98
CA PRO A 179 -6.94 -13.50 11.37
C PRO A 179 -6.69 -12.00 11.57
N VAL A 180 -6.17 -11.33 10.54
CA VAL A 180 -5.79 -9.91 10.58
C VAL A 180 -6.96 -8.96 10.31
N TYR A 181 -8.04 -9.46 9.69
CA TYR A 181 -9.15 -8.65 9.18
C TYR A 181 -9.81 -7.77 10.25
N LEU A 182 -10.39 -8.37 11.29
CA LEU A 182 -11.13 -7.62 12.32
C LEU A 182 -10.25 -6.66 13.13
N PRO A 183 -9.04 -7.05 13.58
CA PRO A 183 -8.11 -6.13 14.23
C PRO A 183 -7.78 -4.91 13.35
N GLN A 184 -7.47 -5.15 12.07
CA GLN A 184 -7.12 -4.08 11.14
C GLN A 184 -8.34 -3.17 10.86
N LEU A 185 -9.54 -3.73 10.74
CA LEU A 185 -10.77 -2.96 10.53
C LEU A 185 -11.13 -2.10 11.76
N ALA A 186 -10.98 -2.65 12.97
CA ALA A 186 -11.23 -1.92 14.21
C ALA A 186 -10.29 -0.72 14.33
N PHE A 187 -8.99 -0.91 14.08
CA PHE A 187 -8.01 0.17 14.08
C PHE A 187 -8.33 1.24 13.02
N ARG A 188 -8.54 0.83 11.76
CA ARG A 188 -8.77 1.75 10.64
C ARG A 188 -10.06 2.56 10.79
N THR A 189 -11.12 1.94 11.33
CA THR A 189 -12.39 2.63 11.60
C THR A 189 -12.18 3.74 12.62
N ALA A 190 -11.55 3.46 13.76
CA ALA A 190 -11.28 4.47 14.77
C ALA A 190 -10.34 5.58 14.24
N LEU A 191 -9.32 5.20 13.48
CA LEU A 191 -8.37 6.14 12.86
C LEU A 191 -9.09 7.09 11.88
N ALA A 192 -9.97 6.57 11.03
CA ALA A 192 -10.76 7.39 10.10
C ALA A 192 -11.60 8.45 10.83
N MET A 193 -12.24 8.08 11.95
CA MET A 193 -13.03 9.01 12.77
C MET A 193 -12.16 10.10 13.41
N ALA A 194 -11.00 9.72 13.97
CA ALA A 194 -10.04 10.69 14.51
C ALA A 194 -9.50 11.64 13.42
N PHE A 195 -9.20 11.11 12.24
CA PHE A 195 -8.73 11.87 11.08
C PHE A 195 -9.77 12.90 10.63
N ALA A 196 -11.02 12.49 10.49
CA ALA A 196 -12.11 13.39 10.15
C ALA A 196 -12.30 14.51 11.17
N ALA A 197 -12.19 14.22 12.47
CA ALA A 197 -12.21 15.26 13.51
C ALA A 197 -11.09 16.29 13.32
N VAL A 198 -9.85 15.84 13.09
CA VAL A 198 -8.71 16.75 12.88
C VAL A 198 -8.94 17.65 11.66
N ILE A 199 -9.37 17.09 10.53
CA ILE A 199 -9.67 17.86 9.31
C ILE A 199 -10.82 18.85 9.58
N ALA A 200 -11.91 18.39 10.20
CA ALA A 200 -13.06 19.23 10.49
C ALA A 200 -12.72 20.38 11.45
N LEU A 201 -11.84 20.17 12.43
CA LEU A 201 -11.34 21.24 13.30
C LEU A 201 -10.66 22.34 12.48
N VAL A 202 -9.79 21.96 11.53
CA VAL A 202 -9.13 22.91 10.63
C VAL A 202 -10.17 23.67 9.82
N LEU A 203 -11.11 22.97 9.17
CA LEU A 203 -12.15 23.56 8.33
C LEU A 203 -13.08 24.50 9.12
N ILE A 204 -13.43 24.18 10.36
CA ILE A 204 -14.20 25.08 11.24
C ILE A 204 -13.50 26.43 11.34
N LEU A 205 -12.17 26.46 11.50
CA LEU A 205 -11.47 27.72 11.69
C LEU A 205 -11.39 28.60 10.43
N PHE A 206 -11.61 28.01 9.26
CA PHE A 206 -11.73 28.69 7.97
C PHE A 206 -13.17 29.12 7.68
N PHE A 207 -14.17 28.30 8.04
CA PHE A 207 -15.57 28.56 7.72
C PHE A 207 -16.34 29.36 8.78
N THR A 208 -15.74 29.61 9.95
CA THR A 208 -16.34 30.42 11.03
C THR A 208 -15.47 31.63 11.36
N SER A 209 -16.12 32.75 11.72
CA SER A 209 -15.43 33.96 12.16
C SER A 209 -14.74 33.75 13.50
N ARG A 210 -13.60 34.42 13.73
CA ARG A 210 -12.86 34.35 15.01
C ARG A 210 -13.66 34.86 16.19
N HIS A 211 -14.57 35.80 15.95
CA HIS A 211 -15.38 36.45 17.00
C HIS A 211 -16.75 35.80 17.19
N ASP A 212 -17.09 34.78 16.39
CA ASP A 212 -18.38 34.11 16.51
C ASP A 212 -18.36 33.07 17.65
N PRO A 213 -19.19 33.22 18.70
CA PRO A 213 -19.25 32.24 19.79
C PRO A 213 -19.59 30.81 19.32
N PHE A 214 -20.27 30.67 18.18
CA PHE A 214 -20.58 29.37 17.57
C PHE A 214 -19.32 28.57 17.23
N ARG A 215 -18.23 29.25 16.84
CA ARG A 215 -16.94 28.59 16.54
C ARG A 215 -16.48 27.71 17.69
N TYR A 216 -16.58 28.20 18.93
CA TYR A 216 -16.12 27.46 20.10
C TYR A 216 -17.01 26.25 20.40
N GLN A 217 -18.31 26.34 20.13
CA GLN A 217 -19.24 25.22 20.23
C GLN A 217 -18.92 24.15 19.18
N ALA A 218 -18.66 24.58 17.93
CA ALA A 218 -18.24 23.72 16.83
C ALA A 218 -16.93 22.99 17.14
N VAL A 219 -15.91 23.74 17.56
CA VAL A 219 -14.60 23.19 17.95
C VAL A 219 -14.76 22.17 19.08
N ARG A 220 -15.54 22.48 20.12
CA ARG A 220 -15.75 21.56 21.25
C ARG A 220 -16.44 20.26 20.82
N ALA A 221 -17.49 20.34 19.99
CA ALA A 221 -18.21 19.14 19.58
C ALA A 221 -17.37 18.22 18.68
N VAL A 222 -16.65 18.79 17.70
CA VAL A 222 -15.77 18.01 16.82
C VAL A 222 -14.57 17.46 17.57
N SER A 223 -14.02 18.24 18.52
CA SER A 223 -12.96 17.74 19.39
C SER A 223 -13.42 16.58 20.26
N LEU A 224 -14.66 16.64 20.77
CA LEU A 224 -15.26 15.54 21.53
C LEU A 224 -15.39 14.28 20.66
N PHE A 225 -15.82 14.42 19.40
CA PHE A 225 -15.87 13.31 18.44
C PHE A 225 -14.49 12.66 18.25
N GLY A 226 -13.44 13.47 18.07
CA GLY A 226 -12.06 12.96 17.95
C GLY A 226 -11.54 12.29 19.22
N VAL A 227 -11.80 12.88 20.39
CA VAL A 227 -11.41 12.30 21.69
C VAL A 227 -12.16 10.99 21.96
N MET A 228 -13.43 10.89 21.57
CA MET A 228 -14.19 9.63 21.68
C MET A 228 -13.63 8.53 20.78
N ALA A 229 -13.03 8.87 19.63
CA ALA A 229 -12.39 7.89 18.76
C ALA A 229 -11.03 7.39 19.32
N ALA A 230 -10.31 8.22 20.09
CA ALA A 230 -8.94 7.95 20.51
C ALA A 230 -8.75 6.64 21.32
N PRO A 231 -9.61 6.27 22.30
CA PRO A 231 -9.50 4.97 22.97
C PRO A 231 -9.61 3.79 22.01
N PHE A 232 -10.48 3.88 21.00
CA PHE A 232 -10.65 2.82 20.01
C PHE A 232 -9.47 2.73 19.04
N VAL A 233 -8.77 3.85 18.76
CA VAL A 233 -7.51 3.82 18.01
C VAL A 233 -6.45 3.03 18.79
N VAL A 234 -6.32 3.28 20.10
CA VAL A 234 -5.35 2.58 20.95
C VAL A 234 -5.70 1.10 21.10
N ILE A 235 -6.95 0.78 21.42
CA ILE A 235 -7.41 -0.61 21.61
C ILE A 235 -7.31 -1.38 20.28
N GLY A 236 -7.81 -0.80 19.18
CA GLY A 236 -7.74 -1.41 17.86
C GLY A 236 -6.31 -1.58 17.37
N GLY A 237 -5.44 -0.59 17.62
CA GLY A 237 -4.02 -0.66 17.26
C GLY A 237 -3.27 -1.72 18.04
N TYR A 238 -3.54 -1.85 19.35
CA TYR A 238 -2.99 -2.91 20.18
C TYR A 238 -3.47 -4.29 19.73
N TRP A 239 -4.78 -4.44 19.49
CA TRP A 239 -5.33 -5.69 18.98
C TRP A 239 -4.72 -6.06 17.62
N TYR A 240 -4.56 -5.08 16.72
CA TYR A 240 -3.90 -5.30 15.45
C TYR A 240 -2.45 -5.74 15.62
N TYR A 241 -1.68 -5.06 16.47
CA TYR A 241 -0.29 -5.44 16.77
C TYR A 241 -0.19 -6.90 17.26
N THR A 242 -1.10 -7.34 18.13
CA THR A 242 -1.11 -8.74 18.62
C THR A 242 -1.53 -9.77 17.58
N ALA A 243 -2.24 -9.36 16.53
CA ALA A 243 -2.68 -10.23 15.44
C ALA A 243 -1.67 -10.31 14.29
N VAL A 244 -0.69 -9.41 14.22
CA VAL A 244 0.38 -9.48 13.22
C VAL A 244 1.30 -10.68 13.53
N PRO A 245 1.57 -11.57 12.57
CA PRO A 245 2.46 -12.70 12.78
C PRO A 245 3.86 -12.28 13.25
N ALA A 246 4.45 -13.04 14.18
CA ALA A 246 5.76 -12.73 14.77
C ALA A 246 6.87 -12.54 13.71
N ALA A 247 6.91 -13.38 12.69
CA ALA A 247 7.87 -13.29 11.58
C ALA A 247 7.80 -11.95 10.80
N MET A 248 6.65 -11.26 10.81
CA MET A 248 6.52 -9.93 10.21
C MET A 248 7.03 -8.83 11.16
N LEU A 249 6.93 -9.04 12.47
CA LEU A 249 7.43 -8.10 13.48
C LEU A 249 8.96 -8.05 13.49
N ASP A 250 9.64 -9.10 13.05
CA ASP A 250 11.10 -9.10 12.87
C ASP A 250 11.54 -8.05 11.82
N ASN A 251 10.66 -7.74 10.86
CA ASN A 251 10.91 -6.69 9.86
C ASN A 251 10.54 -5.28 10.35
N LEU A 252 10.07 -5.13 11.61
CA LEU A 252 9.50 -3.86 12.08
C LEU A 252 10.54 -2.74 12.10
N ALA A 253 11.77 -3.02 12.54
CA ALA A 253 12.88 -2.06 12.56
C ALA A 253 13.14 -1.45 11.17
N THR A 254 13.34 -2.33 10.17
CA THR A 254 13.57 -1.94 8.78
C THR A 254 12.32 -1.32 8.14
N SER A 255 11.11 -1.68 8.59
CA SER A 255 9.85 -1.14 8.04
C SER A 255 9.58 0.30 8.48
N LEU A 256 9.84 0.58 9.77
CA LEU A 256 9.71 1.90 10.39
C LEU A 256 10.72 2.85 9.76
N LEU A 257 11.89 2.36 9.41
CA LEU A 257 12.97 3.18 8.87
C LEU A 257 13.45 2.62 7.53
N THR A 258 14.72 2.84 7.22
CA THR A 258 15.45 2.07 6.21
C THR A 258 16.55 1.32 6.95
N LEU A 259 17.17 0.32 6.31
CA LEU A 259 18.33 -0.39 6.86
C LEU A 259 19.38 0.54 7.50
N GLN A 260 19.57 1.73 6.93
CA GLN A 260 20.57 2.70 7.40
C GLN A 260 20.22 3.35 8.74
N PHE A 261 18.96 3.37 9.12
CA PHE A 261 18.47 4.09 10.29
C PHE A 261 17.84 3.15 11.32
N GLU A 262 18.05 1.83 11.25
CA GLU A 262 17.43 0.88 12.19
C GLU A 262 17.71 1.24 13.67
N ASP A 263 18.92 1.72 13.97
CA ASP A 263 19.29 2.18 15.32
C ASP A 263 18.43 3.35 15.84
N TRP A 264 17.78 4.09 14.95
CA TRP A 264 16.92 5.24 15.28
C TRP A 264 15.47 4.82 15.51
N GLN A 265 15.15 3.52 15.49
CA GLN A 265 13.82 3.00 15.68
C GLN A 265 13.18 3.52 16.97
N SER A 266 13.91 3.50 18.09
CA SER A 266 13.41 3.98 19.38
C SER A 266 13.06 5.47 19.34
N THR A 267 13.93 6.28 18.76
CA THR A 267 13.72 7.72 18.55
C THR A 267 12.50 7.99 17.68
N LEU A 268 12.33 7.24 16.59
CA LEU A 268 11.16 7.38 15.72
C LEU A 268 9.87 7.00 16.45
N LEU A 269 9.86 5.89 17.20
CA LEU A 269 8.70 5.46 17.97
C LEU A 269 8.29 6.50 19.02
N TRP A 270 9.27 7.08 19.74
CA TRP A 270 9.00 8.21 20.64
C TRP A 270 8.49 9.45 19.89
N GLY A 271 9.03 9.73 18.70
CA GLY A 271 8.53 10.78 17.81
C GLY A 271 7.08 10.55 17.39
N MET A 272 6.72 9.33 17.00
CA MET A 272 5.33 8.95 16.68
C MET A 272 4.42 9.08 17.88
N ALA A 273 4.85 8.60 19.05
CA ALA A 273 4.11 8.73 20.29
C ALA A 273 3.91 10.22 20.67
N LEU A 274 4.93 11.06 20.46
CA LEU A 274 4.84 12.51 20.65
C LEU A 274 3.82 13.13 19.68
N VAL A 275 3.86 12.77 18.39
CA VAL A 275 2.91 13.28 17.39
C VAL A 275 1.49 12.85 17.74
N ALA A 276 1.27 11.57 18.05
CA ALA A 276 -0.04 11.06 18.47
C ALA A 276 -0.52 11.73 19.76
N GLY A 277 0.37 11.89 20.74
CA GLY A 277 0.11 12.61 21.98
C GLY A 277 -0.25 14.08 21.73
N SER A 278 0.41 14.74 20.77
CA SER A 278 0.10 16.12 20.39
C SER A 278 -1.28 16.26 19.73
N VAL A 279 -1.66 15.30 18.88
CA VAL A 279 -3.01 15.22 18.28
C VAL A 279 -4.06 15.10 19.37
N LEU A 280 -3.85 14.17 20.30
CA LEU A 280 -4.76 13.93 21.40
C LEU A 280 -4.84 15.14 22.35
N LEU A 281 -3.70 15.77 22.67
CA LEU A 281 -3.64 16.97 23.51
C LEU A 281 -4.42 18.13 22.88
N VAL A 282 -4.22 18.40 21.59
CA VAL A 282 -4.93 19.48 20.89
C VAL A 282 -6.43 19.20 20.84
N ALA A 283 -6.84 17.95 20.62
CA ALA A 283 -8.24 17.56 20.67
C ALA A 283 -8.82 17.76 22.09
N GLN A 284 -8.10 17.35 23.15
CA GLN A 284 -8.54 17.58 24.53
C GLN A 284 -8.63 19.08 24.87
N LEU A 285 -7.66 19.89 24.42
CA LEU A 285 -7.71 21.35 24.57
C LEU A 285 -8.93 21.94 23.85
N GLY A 286 -9.34 21.39 22.70
CA GLY A 286 -10.54 21.83 22.00
C GLY A 286 -11.83 21.48 22.72
N VAL A 287 -11.85 20.38 23.47
CA VAL A 287 -12.98 20.06 24.36
C VAL A 287 -13.01 21.03 25.54
N LEU A 288 -11.89 21.15 26.27
CA LEU A 288 -11.84 21.84 27.55
C LEU A 288 -11.81 23.37 27.39
N ARG A 289 -10.99 23.87 26.47
CA ARG A 289 -10.73 25.31 26.26
C ARG A 289 -10.68 25.68 24.77
N PRO A 290 -11.82 25.58 24.06
CA PRO A 290 -11.90 25.83 22.61
C PRO A 290 -11.46 27.24 22.19
N HIS A 291 -11.45 28.22 23.10
CA HIS A 291 -11.05 29.59 22.83
C HIS A 291 -9.54 29.80 22.65
N TYR A 292 -8.70 28.88 23.13
CA TYR A 292 -7.24 28.96 23.02
C TYR A 292 -6.67 28.26 21.78
N ILE A 293 -7.48 27.82 20.82
CA ILE A 293 -6.99 27.13 19.61
C ILE A 293 -6.77 28.14 18.47
N PRO A 294 -5.51 28.58 18.22
CA PRO A 294 -5.19 29.35 17.03
C PRO A 294 -5.17 28.46 15.78
N ARG A 295 -5.29 29.07 14.60
CA ARG A 295 -5.26 28.36 13.32
C ARG A 295 -3.98 27.55 13.11
N LEU A 296 -2.84 28.14 13.46
CA LEU A 296 -1.53 27.51 13.24
C LEU A 296 -1.34 26.25 14.10
N LEU A 297 -1.91 26.22 15.31
CA LEU A 297 -1.81 25.06 16.19
C LEU A 297 -2.48 23.81 15.59
N LEU A 298 -3.54 23.97 14.79
CA LEU A 298 -4.21 22.84 14.14
C LEU A 298 -3.45 22.27 12.93
N MET A 299 -2.42 22.96 12.44
CA MET A 299 -1.56 22.39 11.40
C MET A 299 -0.71 21.25 11.95
N VAL A 300 -0.33 21.31 13.23
CA VAL A 300 0.43 20.25 13.91
C VAL A 300 -0.34 18.92 13.91
N PRO A 301 -1.58 18.81 14.43
CA PRO A 301 -2.31 17.56 14.38
C PRO A 301 -2.69 17.14 12.97
N LEU A 302 -2.94 18.08 12.05
CA LEU A 302 -3.26 17.75 10.65
C LEU A 302 -2.07 17.09 9.94
N LEU A 303 -0.90 17.73 9.98
CA LEU A 303 0.30 17.16 9.38
C LEU A 303 0.72 15.88 10.11
N GLY A 304 0.57 15.86 11.44
CA GLY A 304 0.85 14.70 12.27
C GLY A 304 0.02 13.47 11.91
N ILE A 305 -1.30 13.61 11.79
CA ILE A 305 -2.18 12.47 11.45
C ILE A 305 -2.00 12.01 10.00
N VAL A 306 -1.73 12.93 9.07
CA VAL A 306 -1.36 12.61 7.68
C VAL A 306 -0.08 11.78 7.66
N TRP A 307 0.96 12.25 8.37
CA TRP A 307 2.25 11.57 8.45
C TRP A 307 2.13 10.20 9.12
N LEU A 308 1.45 10.10 10.27
CA LEU A 308 1.22 8.83 10.97
C LEU A 308 0.47 7.82 10.10
N THR A 309 -0.56 8.26 9.37
CA THR A 309 -1.33 7.37 8.49
C THR A 309 -0.51 6.90 7.30
N GLY A 310 0.23 7.81 6.65
CA GLY A 310 1.11 7.43 5.53
C GLY A 310 2.23 6.49 5.98
N HIS A 311 2.79 6.73 7.18
CA HIS A 311 3.82 5.87 7.74
C HIS A 311 3.28 4.49 8.13
N PHE A 312 2.07 4.44 8.69
CA PHE A 312 1.37 3.19 8.96
C PHE A 312 1.19 2.33 7.70
N GLU A 313 0.76 2.93 6.58
CA GLU A 313 0.63 2.18 5.31
C GLU A 313 1.98 1.66 4.80
N ARG A 314 3.05 2.44 4.94
CA ARG A 314 4.41 1.99 4.62
C ARG A 314 4.80 0.78 5.46
N VAL A 315 4.66 0.88 6.78
CA VAL A 315 5.02 -0.20 7.72
C VAL A 315 4.24 -1.46 7.37
N ARG A 316 2.90 -1.35 7.23
CA ARG A 316 2.03 -2.47 6.89
C ARG A 316 2.43 -3.16 5.58
N GLU A 317 2.78 -2.39 4.56
CA GLU A 317 3.22 -2.93 3.26
C GLU A 317 4.60 -3.62 3.35
N PHE A 318 5.49 -3.14 4.21
CA PHE A 318 6.84 -3.67 4.31
C PHE A 318 6.91 -4.91 5.21
N ILE A 319 6.24 -4.92 6.37
CA ILE A 319 6.36 -6.00 7.36
C ILE A 319 5.93 -7.37 6.82
N ARG A 320 5.00 -7.41 5.86
CA ARG A 320 4.53 -8.65 5.22
C ARG A 320 5.56 -9.32 4.31
N LYS A 321 6.67 -8.65 4.01
CA LYS A 321 7.77 -9.26 3.26
C LYS A 321 8.33 -10.48 4.03
N PRO A 322 8.83 -11.52 3.33
CA PRO A 322 9.19 -11.58 1.92
C PRO A 322 8.01 -11.85 0.97
N TYR A 323 6.78 -11.86 1.48
CA TYR A 323 5.57 -12.16 0.70
C TYR A 323 4.90 -10.92 0.12
N VAL A 324 4.15 -11.13 -0.96
CA VAL A 324 3.06 -10.23 -1.38
C VAL A 324 1.70 -10.77 -0.94
N ILE A 325 1.56 -12.10 -0.86
CA ILE A 325 0.45 -12.82 -0.23
C ILE A 325 1.08 -13.86 0.70
N GLY A 326 0.86 -13.72 2.01
CA GLY A 326 1.50 -14.53 3.05
C GLY A 326 1.52 -16.03 2.73
N GLN A 327 2.70 -16.64 2.76
CA GLN A 327 2.94 -18.07 2.51
C GLN A 327 2.49 -18.62 1.13
N TYR A 328 1.87 -17.81 0.28
CA TYR A 328 1.38 -18.22 -1.04
C TYR A 328 2.24 -17.67 -2.18
N MET A 329 2.62 -16.40 -2.10
CA MET A 329 3.37 -15.72 -3.17
C MET A 329 4.40 -14.75 -2.61
N TYR A 330 5.63 -14.86 -3.11
CA TYR A 330 6.73 -13.98 -2.73
C TYR A 330 6.59 -12.59 -3.37
N ALA A 331 7.36 -11.64 -2.84
CA ALA A 331 7.44 -10.25 -3.28
C ALA A 331 7.85 -10.08 -4.76
N ASN A 332 8.51 -11.07 -5.35
CA ASN A 332 8.83 -11.11 -6.78
C ASN A 332 7.67 -11.61 -7.66
N GLY A 333 6.55 -12.01 -7.08
CA GLY A 333 5.34 -12.47 -7.79
C GLY A 333 5.35 -13.96 -8.14
N LEU A 334 6.36 -14.71 -7.72
CA LEU A 334 6.45 -16.15 -7.90
C LEU A 334 5.78 -16.87 -6.71
N ARG A 335 5.04 -17.95 -6.99
CA ARG A 335 4.36 -18.74 -5.94
C ARG A 335 5.39 -19.53 -5.15
N VAL A 336 5.15 -19.67 -3.84
CA VAL A 336 6.06 -20.39 -2.94
C VAL A 336 6.21 -21.85 -3.36
N GLU A 337 5.12 -22.49 -3.79
CA GLU A 337 5.07 -23.89 -4.23
C GLU A 337 5.87 -24.17 -5.50
N ASP A 338 6.11 -23.17 -6.36
CA ASP A 338 6.79 -23.35 -7.64
C ASP A 338 8.33 -23.28 -7.52
N TYR A 339 8.87 -22.84 -6.36
CA TYR A 339 10.32 -22.65 -6.18
C TYR A 339 11.14 -23.94 -6.35
N PRO A 340 10.73 -25.11 -5.81
CA PRO A 340 11.46 -26.35 -6.05
C PRO A 340 11.57 -26.69 -7.54
N LEU A 341 10.50 -26.45 -8.31
CA LEU A 341 10.49 -26.68 -9.76
C LEU A 341 11.44 -25.73 -10.50
N TYR A 342 11.49 -24.45 -10.11
CA TYR A 342 12.41 -23.48 -10.70
C TYR A 342 13.87 -23.78 -10.36
N LYS A 343 14.16 -24.28 -9.16
CA LYS A 343 15.50 -24.72 -8.78
C LYS A 343 15.98 -25.92 -9.59
N GLU A 344 15.07 -26.83 -9.96
CA GLU A 344 15.41 -28.01 -10.76
C GLU A 344 15.55 -27.68 -12.25
N LYS A 345 14.59 -26.96 -12.83
CA LYS A 345 14.47 -26.79 -14.29
C LYS A 345 14.96 -25.44 -14.82
N GLY A 346 15.20 -24.48 -13.94
CA GLY A 346 15.50 -23.10 -14.30
C GLY A 346 14.25 -22.24 -14.40
N LEU A 347 14.37 -20.98 -13.98
CA LEU A 347 13.35 -19.94 -14.11
C LEU A 347 13.09 -19.56 -15.57
N LEU A 348 14.15 -19.44 -16.37
CA LEU A 348 14.07 -19.08 -17.79
C LEU A 348 13.39 -20.17 -18.61
N ALA A 349 13.40 -21.42 -18.14
CA ALA A 349 12.67 -22.52 -18.76
C ALA A 349 11.14 -22.26 -18.88
N PHE A 350 10.62 -21.35 -18.05
CA PHE A 350 9.19 -21.00 -17.99
C PHE A 350 8.93 -19.53 -18.34
N ALA A 351 9.96 -18.80 -18.81
CA ALA A 351 9.85 -17.42 -19.24
C ALA A 351 9.27 -17.35 -20.67
N THR A 352 8.18 -16.60 -20.84
CA THR A 352 7.59 -16.38 -22.18
C THR A 352 8.29 -15.23 -22.92
N TYR A 353 8.91 -14.31 -22.18
CA TYR A 353 9.52 -13.10 -22.70
C TYR A 353 10.96 -12.95 -22.22
N SER A 354 11.83 -12.56 -23.14
CA SER A 354 13.18 -12.05 -22.88
C SER A 354 13.20 -10.52 -23.05
N HIS A 355 14.04 -9.86 -22.27
CA HIS A 355 14.24 -8.41 -22.18
C HIS A 355 15.59 -8.05 -22.80
N PRO A 356 15.64 -7.70 -24.10
CA PRO A 356 16.90 -7.51 -24.81
C PRO A 356 17.85 -6.55 -24.11
N LEU A 357 19.15 -6.87 -24.11
CA LEU A 357 20.20 -5.95 -23.72
C LEU A 357 20.17 -4.72 -24.63
N THR A 358 20.18 -3.55 -23.99
CA THR A 358 20.37 -2.24 -24.61
C THR A 358 21.77 -2.13 -25.21
N GLU A 359 21.97 -1.16 -26.09
CA GLU A 359 23.29 -0.93 -26.69
C GLU A 359 24.34 -0.57 -25.63
N GLU A 360 23.94 0.21 -24.61
CA GLU A 360 24.80 0.57 -23.49
C GLU A 360 25.23 -0.68 -22.70
N GLU A 361 24.29 -1.56 -22.37
CA GLU A 361 24.59 -2.83 -21.70
C GLU A 361 25.52 -3.71 -22.52
N ARG A 362 25.30 -3.82 -23.83
CA ARG A 362 26.16 -4.62 -24.73
C ARG A 362 27.58 -4.07 -24.77
N SER A 363 27.72 -2.75 -24.83
CA SER A 363 29.03 -2.08 -24.88
C SER A 363 29.84 -2.23 -23.58
N ALA A 364 29.16 -2.49 -22.46
CA ALA A 364 29.80 -2.67 -21.15
C ALA A 364 30.33 -4.10 -20.93
N ILE A 365 29.96 -5.07 -21.77
CA ILE A 365 30.30 -6.48 -21.58
C ILE A 365 31.82 -6.68 -21.75
N PRO A 366 32.53 -7.24 -20.75
CA PRO A 366 33.96 -7.51 -20.85
C PRO A 366 34.29 -8.48 -22.00
N ALA A 367 35.41 -8.24 -22.68
CA ALA A 367 35.89 -9.12 -23.73
C ALA A 367 36.09 -10.57 -23.22
N GLY A 368 35.58 -11.55 -23.96
CA GLY A 368 35.61 -12.97 -23.58
C GLY A 368 34.41 -13.44 -22.74
N THR A 369 33.47 -12.56 -22.43
CA THR A 369 32.19 -12.93 -21.80
C THR A 369 31.14 -13.21 -22.86
N GLU A 370 30.42 -14.33 -22.75
CA GLU A 370 29.34 -14.67 -23.67
C GLU A 370 28.14 -13.73 -23.48
N VAL A 371 27.74 -13.05 -24.55
CA VAL A 371 26.60 -12.11 -24.52
C VAL A 371 25.30 -12.82 -24.13
N ALA A 372 25.17 -14.10 -24.50
CA ALA A 372 24.02 -14.93 -24.16
C ALA A 372 23.87 -15.11 -22.63
N ASP A 373 24.98 -15.25 -21.90
CA ASP A 373 24.95 -15.41 -20.44
C ASP A 373 24.52 -14.12 -19.73
N ILE A 374 25.00 -12.97 -20.22
CA ILE A 374 24.57 -11.66 -19.70
C ILE A 374 23.10 -11.39 -20.01
N GLN A 375 22.64 -11.78 -21.21
CA GLN A 375 21.23 -11.68 -21.58
C GLN A 375 20.34 -12.54 -20.66
N ALA A 376 20.74 -13.79 -20.41
CA ALA A 376 20.04 -14.68 -19.48
C ALA A 376 20.04 -14.11 -18.05
N GLY A 377 21.16 -13.57 -17.58
CA GLY A 377 21.28 -12.90 -16.30
C GLY A 377 20.34 -11.69 -16.14
N LYS A 378 20.22 -10.88 -17.20
CA LYS A 378 19.24 -9.78 -17.26
C LYS A 378 17.81 -10.30 -17.17
N ASP A 379 17.48 -11.37 -17.88
CA ASP A 379 16.13 -11.95 -17.84
C ASP A 379 15.80 -12.50 -16.44
N VAL A 380 16.74 -13.17 -15.79
CA VAL A 380 16.60 -13.62 -14.40
C VAL A 380 16.40 -12.43 -13.47
N PHE A 381 17.18 -11.35 -13.62
CA PHE A 381 17.01 -10.12 -12.85
C PHE A 381 15.61 -9.53 -13.04
N MET A 382 15.16 -9.45 -14.30
CA MET A 382 13.86 -8.87 -14.62
C MET A 382 12.73 -9.67 -13.98
N ILE A 383 12.82 -10.99 -13.96
CA ILE A 383 11.79 -11.86 -13.38
C ILE A 383 11.86 -11.86 -11.85
N ALA A 384 13.04 -12.07 -11.26
CA ALA A 384 13.20 -12.37 -9.83
C ALA A 384 13.47 -11.13 -8.97
N CYS A 385 14.04 -10.06 -9.52
CA CYS A 385 14.57 -8.92 -8.76
C CYS A 385 13.87 -7.58 -9.04
N SER A 386 13.51 -7.30 -10.30
CA SER A 386 13.02 -5.97 -10.74
C SER A 386 11.74 -5.49 -10.05
N ARG A 387 10.94 -6.41 -9.51
CA ARG A 387 9.71 -6.07 -8.75
C ARG A 387 10.00 -5.34 -7.45
N CYS A 388 11.21 -5.49 -6.92
CA CYS A 388 11.65 -4.86 -5.68
C CYS A 388 12.80 -3.88 -5.90
N HIS A 389 13.69 -4.18 -6.85
CA HIS A 389 14.93 -3.46 -7.07
C HIS A 389 14.96 -2.77 -8.42
N THR A 390 15.61 -1.61 -8.44
CA THR A 390 16.04 -0.94 -9.68
C THR A 390 17.52 -1.26 -9.93
N GLY A 391 18.05 -0.86 -11.08
CA GLY A 391 19.48 -0.85 -11.33
C GLY A 391 20.16 0.24 -10.49
N ASN A 392 19.83 1.51 -10.80
CA ASN A 392 20.49 2.69 -10.22
C ASN A 392 19.58 3.68 -9.49
N GLY A 393 18.26 3.54 -9.60
CA GLY A 393 17.33 4.47 -8.95
C GLY A 393 17.06 4.15 -7.47
N VAL A 394 15.85 4.48 -7.03
CA VAL A 394 15.41 4.21 -5.65
C VAL A 394 15.42 2.70 -5.39
N ASN A 395 16.08 2.28 -4.32
CA ASN A 395 16.30 0.89 -3.96
C ASN A 395 17.14 0.09 -5.00
N GLY A 396 18.06 0.78 -5.69
CA GLY A 396 18.91 0.22 -6.73
C GLY A 396 19.93 -0.81 -6.22
N ILE A 397 20.10 -1.89 -6.97
CA ILE A 397 21.04 -2.97 -6.63
C ILE A 397 22.48 -2.47 -6.59
N ARG A 398 22.89 -1.59 -7.52
CA ARG A 398 24.22 -1.00 -7.51
C ARG A 398 24.55 -0.34 -6.17
N ALA A 399 23.66 0.54 -5.68
CA ALA A 399 23.85 1.23 -4.40
C ALA A 399 23.79 0.31 -3.18
N HIS A 400 23.14 -0.85 -3.27
CA HIS A 400 23.20 -1.88 -2.22
C HIS A 400 24.54 -2.61 -2.26
N MET A 401 25.00 -3.03 -3.43
CA MET A 401 26.28 -3.73 -3.59
C MET A 401 27.47 -2.84 -3.19
N GLU A 402 27.48 -1.56 -3.57
CA GLU A 402 28.51 -0.58 -3.15
C GLU A 402 28.56 -0.43 -1.62
N ARG A 403 27.41 -0.49 -0.94
CA ARG A 403 27.34 -0.38 0.52
C ARG A 403 27.73 -1.67 1.24
N MET A 404 27.41 -2.83 0.68
CA MET A 404 27.74 -4.12 1.27
C MET A 404 29.21 -4.49 1.08
N PHE A 405 29.80 -4.10 -0.06
CA PHE A 405 31.18 -4.42 -0.44
C PHE A 405 31.97 -3.15 -0.82
N PRO A 406 32.19 -2.23 0.13
CA PRO A 406 32.82 -0.95 -0.16
C PRO A 406 34.27 -1.13 -0.63
N GLY A 407 34.57 -0.61 -1.81
CA GLY A 407 35.92 -0.64 -2.40
C GLY A 407 36.37 -2.02 -2.89
N GLN A 408 35.49 -3.03 -2.89
CA GLN A 408 35.77 -4.35 -3.42
C GLN A 408 35.23 -4.48 -4.85
N GLU A 409 35.94 -5.24 -5.68
CA GLU A 409 35.46 -5.62 -7.01
C GLU A 409 34.36 -6.68 -6.90
N TRP A 410 33.28 -6.50 -7.65
CA TRP A 410 32.13 -7.40 -7.64
C TRP A 410 32.38 -8.52 -8.64
N THR A 411 33.01 -9.59 -8.16
CA THR A 411 33.17 -10.80 -8.96
C THR A 411 31.86 -11.59 -8.99
N PRO A 412 31.58 -12.35 -10.06
CA PRO A 412 30.41 -13.24 -10.11
C PRO A 412 30.32 -14.21 -8.91
N ASP A 413 31.45 -14.68 -8.38
CA ASP A 413 31.45 -15.54 -7.19
C ASP A 413 30.96 -14.81 -5.94
N LEU A 414 31.40 -13.56 -5.74
CA LEU A 414 30.99 -12.74 -4.61
C LEU A 414 29.51 -12.37 -4.72
N THR A 415 29.06 -11.93 -5.89
CA THR A 415 27.67 -11.51 -6.11
C THR A 415 26.72 -12.71 -6.06
N GLY A 416 27.07 -13.81 -6.73
CA GLY A 416 26.30 -15.06 -6.71
C GLY A 416 26.22 -15.69 -5.32
N GLY A 417 27.34 -15.71 -4.59
CA GLY A 417 27.38 -16.19 -3.21
C GLY A 417 26.44 -15.41 -2.29
N TYR A 418 26.40 -14.07 -2.39
CA TYR A 418 25.43 -13.28 -1.62
C TYR A 418 23.98 -13.57 -2.05
N MET A 419 23.70 -13.65 -3.35
CA MET A 419 22.33 -13.90 -3.85
C MET A 419 21.79 -15.28 -3.44
N ALA A 420 22.65 -16.30 -3.34
CA ALA A 420 22.27 -17.62 -2.84
C ALA A 420 21.73 -17.56 -1.40
N PHE A 421 22.36 -16.75 -0.54
CA PHE A 421 22.06 -16.65 0.90
C PHE A 421 21.34 -15.36 1.31
N MET A 422 20.88 -14.54 0.36
CA MET A 422 20.31 -13.22 0.64
C MET A 422 19.11 -13.24 1.59
N HIS A 423 18.32 -14.32 1.54
CA HIS A 423 17.14 -14.52 2.36
C HIS A 423 17.48 -14.82 3.83
N GLU A 424 18.65 -15.37 4.11
CA GLU A 424 19.14 -15.57 5.48
C GLU A 424 19.71 -14.26 6.04
N ALA A 425 20.45 -13.51 5.22
CA ALA A 425 20.99 -12.22 5.60
C ALA A 425 19.88 -11.16 5.79
N ARG A 426 18.82 -11.23 4.97
CA ARG A 426 17.69 -10.29 4.94
C ARG A 426 16.38 -11.09 4.84
N PRO A 427 15.73 -11.44 5.97
CA PRO A 427 14.51 -12.25 5.98
C PRO A 427 13.33 -11.69 5.16
N TYR A 428 13.31 -10.38 4.90
CA TYR A 428 12.32 -9.75 4.01
C TYR A 428 12.62 -9.91 2.50
N MET A 429 13.70 -10.59 2.12
CA MET A 429 14.01 -10.97 0.74
C MET A 429 13.59 -12.42 0.50
N PRO A 430 12.93 -12.73 -0.63
CA PRO A 430 12.68 -14.13 -0.98
C PRO A 430 13.99 -14.86 -1.29
N PRO A 431 14.04 -16.20 -1.17
CA PRO A 431 15.18 -16.98 -1.64
C PRO A 431 15.36 -16.82 -3.15
N PHE A 432 16.56 -17.11 -3.67
CA PHE A 432 16.77 -17.15 -5.12
C PHE A 432 16.00 -18.34 -5.73
N PRO A 433 15.17 -18.11 -6.78
CA PRO A 433 14.31 -19.16 -7.33
C PRO A 433 14.98 -20.05 -8.39
N GLY A 434 16.04 -19.59 -9.05
CA GLY A 434 16.62 -20.26 -10.23
C GLY A 434 17.64 -21.36 -9.90
N THR A 435 18.22 -21.93 -10.96
CA THR A 435 19.33 -22.91 -10.88
C THR A 435 20.67 -22.24 -10.56
N ASP A 436 21.70 -23.02 -10.22
CA ASP A 436 23.06 -22.51 -10.01
C ASP A 436 23.63 -21.85 -11.29
N THR A 437 23.28 -22.34 -12.48
CA THR A 437 23.65 -21.72 -13.75
C THR A 437 23.02 -20.34 -13.89
N GLU A 438 21.72 -20.23 -13.64
CA GLU A 438 21.01 -18.94 -13.68
C GLU A 438 21.48 -17.97 -12.61
N LEU A 439 21.90 -18.49 -11.44
CA LEU A 439 22.51 -17.70 -10.38
C LEU A 439 23.84 -17.10 -10.87
N ALA A 440 24.69 -17.89 -11.52
CA ALA A 440 25.96 -17.43 -12.08
C ALA A 440 25.74 -16.37 -13.20
N GLN A 441 24.72 -16.58 -14.04
CA GLN A 441 24.34 -15.60 -15.07
C GLN A 441 23.82 -14.29 -14.47
N LEU A 442 22.94 -14.36 -13.46
CA LEU A 442 22.49 -13.19 -12.70
C LEU A 442 23.66 -12.45 -12.05
N ALA A 443 24.59 -13.20 -11.46
CA ALA A 443 25.79 -12.68 -10.82
C ALA A 443 26.68 -11.90 -11.81
N GLY A 444 26.87 -12.44 -13.01
CA GLY A 444 27.57 -11.77 -14.11
C GLY A 444 26.88 -10.46 -14.54
N TYR A 445 25.55 -10.46 -14.66
CA TYR A 445 24.79 -9.26 -15.00
C TYR A 445 24.86 -8.19 -13.89
N ILE A 446 24.83 -8.57 -12.61
CA ILE A 446 24.98 -7.61 -11.50
C ILE A 446 26.41 -7.04 -11.44
N ALA A 447 27.43 -7.86 -11.68
CA ALA A 447 28.82 -7.42 -11.74
C ALA A 447 29.03 -6.36 -12.84
N LEU A 448 28.36 -6.49 -13.98
CA LEU A 448 28.37 -5.51 -15.07
C LEU A 448 27.94 -4.10 -14.60
N MET A 449 27.02 -4.01 -13.65
CA MET A 449 26.50 -2.74 -13.13
C MET A 449 27.53 -1.96 -12.29
N GLN A 450 28.64 -2.59 -11.90
CA GLN A 450 29.71 -1.93 -11.13
C GLN A 450 30.37 -0.81 -11.95
N HIS A 451 30.61 -1.07 -13.23
CA HIS A 451 31.42 -0.20 -14.08
C HIS A 451 30.58 0.75 -14.94
N SER A 452 29.29 0.44 -15.13
CA SER A 452 28.36 1.26 -15.90
C SER A 452 27.07 1.45 -15.11
N PRO A 453 26.63 2.70 -14.85
CA PRO A 453 25.28 2.97 -14.32
C PRO A 453 24.22 2.64 -15.38
N ILE A 454 24.01 1.35 -15.60
CA ILE A 454 23.05 0.81 -16.56
C ILE A 454 21.64 1.11 -16.08
N THR A 455 20.90 1.91 -16.85
CA THR A 455 19.47 2.09 -16.62
C THR A 455 18.74 0.86 -17.12
N ILE A 456 18.05 0.14 -16.23
CA ILE A 456 17.33 -1.07 -16.61
C ILE A 456 15.97 -0.66 -17.20
N GLU A 457 15.83 -0.77 -18.51
CA GLU A 457 14.57 -0.44 -19.17
C GLU A 457 13.50 -1.52 -18.95
N GLY A 458 12.27 -1.09 -18.66
CA GLY A 458 11.11 -1.97 -18.67
C GLY A 458 10.58 -2.22 -20.07
N ALA A 459 9.73 -3.24 -20.20
CA ALA A 459 9.11 -3.65 -21.46
C ALA A 459 8.38 -2.51 -22.19
N GLN A 460 7.93 -1.48 -21.46
CA GLN A 460 7.26 -0.31 -22.06
C GLN A 460 8.19 0.60 -22.87
N HIS A 461 9.51 0.49 -22.70
CA HIS A 461 10.52 1.27 -23.44
C HIS A 461 11.30 0.38 -24.41
N SER A 462 11.88 -0.70 -23.92
CA SER A 462 12.75 -1.59 -24.71
C SER A 462 12.01 -2.63 -25.54
N GLY A 463 10.70 -2.81 -25.29
CA GLY A 463 9.97 -3.96 -25.80
C GLY A 463 10.41 -5.29 -25.16
N VAL A 464 9.89 -6.38 -25.71
CA VAL A 464 10.25 -7.76 -25.33
C VAL A 464 10.34 -8.64 -26.56
N VAL A 465 11.12 -9.72 -26.47
CA VAL A 465 11.17 -10.78 -27.47
C VAL A 465 10.50 -12.01 -26.90
N THR A 466 9.61 -12.64 -27.68
CA THR A 466 9.01 -13.92 -27.29
C THR A 466 10.05 -15.03 -27.41
N VAL A 467 10.28 -15.75 -26.32
CA VAL A 467 11.13 -16.95 -26.33
C VAL A 467 10.27 -18.07 -26.94
N ASN A 468 10.65 -18.61 -28.10
CA ASN A 468 9.83 -19.57 -28.83
C ASN A 468 9.63 -20.87 -28.02
N ARG A 469 8.39 -21.15 -27.60
CA ARG A 469 8.01 -22.30 -26.77
C ARG A 469 8.24 -23.65 -27.46
N ASP A 470 8.23 -23.70 -28.80
CA ASP A 470 8.36 -24.95 -29.55
C ASP A 470 9.76 -25.58 -29.43
N ALA A 471 10.80 -24.75 -29.26
CA ALA A 471 12.17 -25.22 -29.05
C ALA A 471 12.39 -25.85 -27.66
N MET A 472 11.58 -25.47 -26.66
CA MET A 472 11.76 -25.89 -25.26
C MET A 472 10.85 -27.07 -24.89
N GLN A 473 9.65 -27.18 -25.47
CA GLN A 473 8.83 -28.39 -25.34
C GLN A 473 9.52 -29.62 -25.94
N ALA A 474 10.33 -29.44 -26.99
CA ALA A 474 11.17 -30.50 -27.55
C ALA A 474 12.27 -31.00 -26.57
N VAL A 475 12.78 -30.12 -25.69
CA VAL A 475 13.76 -30.49 -24.65
C VAL A 475 13.09 -31.18 -23.47
N ALA A 476 11.88 -30.75 -23.08
CA ALA A 476 11.13 -31.37 -21.98
C ALA A 476 10.48 -32.72 -22.36
N ALA A 477 10.35 -33.03 -23.65
CA ALA A 477 9.79 -34.29 -24.16
C ALA A 477 10.86 -35.34 -24.53
N ALA A 478 12.15 -35.05 -24.33
CA ALA A 478 13.21 -36.01 -24.55
C ALA A 478 13.13 -37.13 -23.49
N PRO A 479 12.99 -38.41 -23.87
CA PRO A 479 12.96 -39.51 -22.91
C PRO A 479 14.33 -39.63 -22.21
N GLU A 480 14.31 -39.87 -20.90
CA GLU A 480 15.49 -40.27 -20.12
C GLU A 480 16.13 -41.50 -20.76
N ASP A 481 17.31 -41.34 -21.37
CA ASP A 481 18.13 -42.48 -21.75
C ASP A 481 18.60 -43.16 -20.46
N LYS A 482 17.95 -44.29 -20.15
CA LYS A 482 18.43 -45.20 -19.12
C LYS A 482 19.79 -45.75 -19.55
N PRO A 483 20.82 -45.70 -18.70
CA PRO A 483 22.12 -46.26 -19.04
C PRO A 483 21.99 -47.78 -19.20
N GLN A 484 22.49 -48.31 -20.33
CA GLN A 484 22.84 -49.72 -20.49
C GLN A 484 24.31 -49.93 -20.12
#